data_AF-A0A936JPW3-F1
#
_entry.id   AF-A0A936JPW3-F1
#
_cell.length_a   1.000
_cell.length_b   1.000
_cell.length_c   1.000
_cell.angle_alpha   90.00
_cell.angle_beta   90.00
_cell.angle_gamma   90.00
#
_symmetry.space_group_name_H-M   'P 1'
#
loop_
_entity.id
_entity.type
_entity.pdbx_description
1 polymer ?
#
loop_
_entity_poly.entity_id
_entity_poly.type
_entity_poly.pdbx_seq_one_letter_code
_entity_poly.pdbx_strand_id
1 'polypeptide(L)'
;MQTVNKLILAANLEILKQLDSESVDLVYLDPPFFSNRNYEVIWGDAGEVRSFQDRWSGGMDHYIAWLKERVAEMHRILKSTGSIFLHCDWHADAYIRVEILDKIFGMGNFRGDIVWQRTNAHSDARKKLAVLSDTIWYYTKGNESTYNPVYAELGEKYVEDFYKYEDTKGRYRLGDLTNTKPGGYNYEYKGYKPNKNGWRCPLETMQKWDDDGLINFPKNVEGRLSIKRYLNNSKGTLIGNVWTDIQNVQPGKERIGYPTQKPEALLDRIIKMASNESDTVLDPFVGGGTTISVAEKTNRKWIGIDQSVQAVKVTEFRLNSQQNLFSQPFIVQLHKYDYDTLRYKDAFEFESWIITQYGGQPQNKKGGDKGIDGKSKDNTPIQVKRSDNIDVNVIKNFSVSAKQYDKTLFEKNVAENKSVGSIIAFSFGKGAIQEVARLKNQEDVTIKLIRVDEIIPIAKKPTITVEVNELGRDKKDISEIEFTATGNSAAGIEFFSWDFDYSEKDGFKPEIIIDKQGKQQHKFKAGQHIIAVKVVDNDGLDNIELIRLKVNGVVERG
;
A
#
# COMPACT_ATOMS: atom_id res chain seq x y z
N MET A 1 7.80 16.76 -10.56
CA MET A 1 6.41 16.28 -10.42
C MET A 1 6.23 15.76 -9.01
N GLN A 2 5.13 16.09 -8.34
CA GLN A 2 4.79 15.53 -7.04
C GLN A 2 4.67 14.01 -7.19
N THR A 3 5.46 13.23 -6.43
CA THR A 3 5.35 11.77 -6.41
C THR A 3 4.01 11.43 -5.76
N VAL A 4 3.06 10.95 -6.57
CA VAL A 4 1.73 10.49 -6.14
C VAL A 4 1.88 9.17 -5.38
N ASN A 5 1.05 8.97 -4.36
CA ASN A 5 1.00 7.72 -3.58
C ASN A 5 0.54 6.55 -4.46
N LYS A 6 1.15 5.36 -4.29
CA LYS A 6 0.94 4.21 -5.19
C LYS A 6 0.64 2.93 -4.44
N LEU A 7 -0.46 2.27 -4.79
CA LEU A 7 -0.76 0.91 -4.40
C LEU A 7 -0.64 0.00 -5.63
N ILE A 8 0.22 -1.00 -5.60
CA ILE A 8 0.63 -1.74 -6.79
C ILE A 8 0.33 -3.23 -6.62
N LEU A 9 -0.49 -3.78 -7.52
CA LEU A 9 -0.71 -5.23 -7.64
C LEU A 9 0.38 -5.84 -8.53
N ALA A 10 1.40 -6.45 -7.93
CA ALA A 10 2.51 -7.06 -8.64
C ALA A 10 3.36 -7.98 -7.74
N ALA A 11 4.18 -8.83 -8.36
CA ALA A 11 5.31 -9.43 -7.67
C ALA A 11 6.28 -8.31 -7.23
N ASN A 12 6.48 -8.16 -5.92
CA ASN A 12 7.21 -7.03 -5.36
C ASN A 12 8.66 -6.88 -5.88
N LEU A 13 9.39 -7.98 -6.12
CA LEU A 13 10.77 -7.93 -6.62
C LEU A 13 10.89 -7.19 -7.95
N GLU A 14 9.93 -7.34 -8.86
CA GLU A 14 9.95 -6.66 -10.16
C GLU A 14 9.78 -5.15 -10.02
N ILE A 15 8.90 -4.73 -9.11
CA ILE A 15 8.66 -3.31 -8.82
C ILE A 15 9.85 -2.70 -8.08
N LEU A 16 10.41 -3.41 -7.09
CA LEU A 16 11.59 -2.96 -6.36
C LEU A 16 12.75 -2.64 -7.30
N LYS A 17 13.01 -3.50 -8.30
CA LYS A 17 14.05 -3.27 -9.33
C LYS A 17 13.82 -2.01 -10.19
N GLN A 18 12.58 -1.54 -10.31
CA GLN A 18 12.22 -0.36 -11.09
C GLN A 18 12.27 0.94 -10.27
N LEU A 19 12.27 0.86 -8.93
CA LEU A 19 12.35 2.04 -8.08
C LEU A 19 13.75 2.64 -8.12
N ASP A 20 13.82 3.97 -8.16
CA ASP A 20 15.08 4.71 -8.13
C ASP A 20 15.86 4.43 -6.84
N SER A 21 17.19 4.40 -6.94
CA SER A 21 18.06 4.30 -5.77
C SER A 21 17.90 5.55 -4.89
N GLU A 22 18.01 5.38 -3.58
CA GLU A 22 17.96 6.48 -2.60
C GLU A 22 16.70 7.36 -2.68
N SER A 23 15.55 6.73 -2.94
CA SER A 23 14.26 7.40 -3.11
C SER A 23 13.31 7.24 -1.92
N VAL A 24 13.60 6.33 -0.97
CA VAL A 24 12.73 6.00 0.18
C VAL A 24 13.42 6.31 1.51
N ASP A 25 12.66 6.84 2.47
CA ASP A 25 13.14 7.22 3.80
C ASP A 25 12.93 6.09 4.82
N LEU A 26 11.83 5.36 4.71
CA LEU A 26 11.46 4.29 5.63
C LEU A 26 10.91 3.08 4.88
N VAL A 27 11.43 1.90 5.19
CA VAL A 27 10.86 0.62 4.77
C VAL A 27 10.33 -0.11 6.00
N TYR A 28 9.07 -0.50 5.98
CA TYR A 28 8.52 -1.49 6.89
C TYR A 28 8.10 -2.71 6.07
N LEU A 29 8.48 -3.89 6.51
CA LEU A 29 8.08 -5.13 5.85
C LEU A 29 7.69 -6.20 6.86
N ASP A 30 6.60 -6.89 6.53
CA ASP A 30 5.98 -7.99 7.27
C ASP A 30 5.83 -9.18 6.29
N PRO A 31 6.94 -9.81 5.88
CA PRO A 31 6.90 -10.93 4.93
C PRO A 31 6.21 -12.16 5.56
N PRO A 32 5.91 -13.22 4.79
CA PRO A 32 5.53 -14.52 5.37
C PRO A 32 6.59 -15.00 6.37
N PHE A 33 6.18 -15.56 7.51
CA PHE A 33 7.06 -15.84 8.66
C PHE A 33 7.74 -17.21 8.61
N PHE A 34 7.59 -17.99 7.54
CA PHE A 34 8.07 -19.39 7.49
C PHE A 34 7.42 -20.29 8.56
N SER A 35 6.17 -19.99 8.92
CA SER A 35 5.39 -20.73 9.92
C SER A 35 5.00 -22.14 9.46
N ASN A 36 5.16 -22.47 8.17
CA ASN A 36 4.69 -23.70 7.53
C ASN A 36 3.18 -23.93 7.67
N ARG A 37 2.41 -22.83 7.81
CA ARG A 37 0.96 -22.86 8.02
C ARG A 37 0.19 -22.49 6.75
N ASN A 38 -1.03 -23.01 6.72
CA ASN A 38 -2.10 -22.47 5.91
C ASN A 38 -2.78 -21.39 6.76
N TYR A 39 -2.62 -20.12 6.39
CA TYR A 39 -3.27 -19.02 7.10
C TYR A 39 -4.71 -18.88 6.62
N GLU A 40 -5.58 -19.66 7.23
CA GLU A 40 -7.00 -19.63 6.97
C GLU A 40 -7.64 -18.34 7.50
N VAL A 41 -8.07 -17.50 6.57
CA VAL A 41 -8.95 -16.36 6.78
C VAL A 41 -10.32 -16.90 7.16
N ILE A 42 -10.81 -16.57 8.36
CA ILE A 42 -12.21 -16.78 8.74
C ILE A 42 -12.93 -15.43 8.68
N TRP A 43 -13.83 -15.23 7.73
CA TRP A 43 -14.58 -13.99 7.56
C TRP A 43 -16.04 -14.12 8.04
N GLY A 44 -16.48 -13.15 8.84
CA GLY A 44 -17.86 -13.02 9.31
C GLY A 44 -18.32 -14.09 10.31
N ASP A 45 -19.56 -13.98 10.78
CA ASP A 45 -20.23 -14.96 11.66
C ASP A 45 -20.55 -16.28 10.92
N ALA A 46 -20.28 -16.36 9.61
CA ALA A 46 -20.64 -17.45 8.71
C ALA A 46 -19.53 -18.51 8.48
N GLY A 47 -18.36 -18.37 9.11
CA GLY A 47 -17.37 -19.45 9.15
C GLY A 47 -16.71 -19.80 7.81
N GLU A 48 -16.56 -18.85 6.89
CA GLU A 48 -15.81 -19.09 5.64
C GLU A 48 -14.30 -19.07 5.89
N VAL A 49 -13.63 -20.20 5.65
CA VAL A 49 -12.21 -20.48 5.91
C VAL A 49 -11.41 -20.45 4.60
N ARG A 50 -10.40 -19.58 4.40
CA ARG A 50 -9.46 -19.70 3.24
C ARG A 50 -8.00 -19.27 3.46
N SER A 51 -7.07 -20.06 2.93
CA SER A 51 -5.64 -20.00 3.25
C SER A 51 -4.74 -19.26 2.26
N PHE A 52 -3.80 -18.44 2.74
CA PHE A 52 -2.52 -18.27 2.04
C PHE A 52 -1.51 -19.27 2.61
N GLN A 53 -0.68 -19.86 1.74
CA GLN A 53 0.28 -20.88 2.15
C GLN A 53 1.63 -20.24 2.43
N ASP A 54 2.06 -20.25 3.68
CA ASP A 54 3.43 -19.96 4.06
C ASP A 54 4.24 -21.26 4.06
N ARG A 55 4.29 -21.90 2.89
CA ARG A 55 4.94 -23.20 2.67
C ARG A 55 6.07 -23.08 1.67
N TRP A 56 7.24 -23.56 2.07
CA TRP A 56 8.46 -23.44 1.31
C TRP A 56 9.02 -24.83 1.06
N SER A 57 8.71 -25.42 -0.09
CA SER A 57 9.15 -26.78 -0.46
C SER A 57 10.67 -26.92 -0.50
N GLY A 58 11.40 -25.82 -0.72
CA GLY A 58 12.86 -25.76 -0.65
C GLY A 58 13.44 -25.49 0.73
N GLY A 59 12.61 -25.46 1.79
CA GLY A 59 13.04 -25.22 3.16
C GLY A 59 13.52 -23.80 3.43
N MET A 60 14.22 -23.63 4.57
CA MET A 60 14.69 -22.32 5.07
C MET A 60 15.63 -21.64 4.08
N ASP A 61 16.53 -22.39 3.44
CA ASP A 61 17.50 -21.81 2.50
C ASP A 61 16.83 -21.14 1.31
N HIS A 62 15.77 -21.76 0.77
CA HIS A 62 14.98 -21.16 -0.31
C HIS A 62 14.25 -19.90 0.18
N TYR A 63 13.62 -19.94 1.36
CA TYR A 63 12.97 -18.76 1.94
C TYR A 63 13.94 -17.58 2.12
N ILE A 64 15.12 -17.86 2.69
CA ILE A 64 16.16 -16.85 2.92
C ILE A 64 16.69 -16.30 1.60
N ALA A 65 16.97 -17.15 0.60
CA ALA A 65 17.39 -16.69 -0.72
C ALA A 65 16.35 -15.77 -1.36
N TRP A 66 15.08 -16.16 -1.31
CA TRP A 66 13.96 -15.38 -1.84
C TRP A 66 13.78 -14.02 -1.15
N LEU A 67 13.89 -13.96 0.18
CA LEU A 67 13.74 -12.71 0.93
C LEU A 67 14.98 -11.81 0.75
N LYS A 68 16.17 -12.41 0.68
CA LYS A 68 17.45 -11.70 0.53
C LYS A 68 17.50 -10.85 -0.74
N GLU A 69 17.02 -11.37 -1.87
CA GLU A 69 16.96 -10.61 -3.13
C GLU A 69 16.14 -9.32 -2.99
N ARG A 70 15.03 -9.38 -2.24
CA ARG A 70 14.14 -8.23 -2.02
C ARG A 70 14.77 -7.23 -1.07
N VAL A 71 15.36 -7.70 0.03
CA VAL A 71 16.04 -6.82 1.00
C VAL A 71 17.26 -6.14 0.38
N ALA A 72 17.95 -6.77 -0.57
CA ALA A 72 19.04 -6.15 -1.31
C ALA A 72 18.55 -4.94 -2.15
N GLU A 73 17.41 -5.08 -2.84
CA GLU A 73 16.80 -3.95 -3.54
C GLU A 73 16.31 -2.88 -2.56
N MET A 74 15.69 -3.24 -1.43
CA MET A 74 15.28 -2.27 -0.41
C MET A 74 16.46 -1.47 0.14
N HIS A 75 17.61 -2.10 0.36
CA HIS A 75 18.84 -1.41 0.74
C HIS A 75 19.31 -0.40 -0.32
N ARG A 76 19.23 -0.75 -1.61
CA ARG A 76 19.54 0.18 -2.71
C ARG A 76 18.59 1.39 -2.75
N ILE A 77 17.30 1.13 -2.56
CA ILE A 77 16.22 2.12 -2.66
C ILE A 77 16.20 3.08 -1.46
N LEU A 78 16.61 2.64 -0.28
CA LEU A 78 16.71 3.50 0.91
C LEU A 78 17.71 4.64 0.70
N LYS A 79 17.39 5.83 1.20
CA LYS A 79 18.36 6.94 1.36
C LYS A 79 19.42 6.58 2.38
N SER A 80 20.56 7.25 2.35
CA SER A 80 21.64 7.07 3.34
C SER A 80 21.17 7.30 4.79
N THR A 81 20.19 8.18 5.00
CA THR A 81 19.56 8.46 6.30
C THR A 81 18.36 7.56 6.62
N GLY A 82 18.04 6.63 5.71
CA GLY A 82 16.83 5.83 5.79
C GLY A 82 16.95 4.60 6.70
N SER A 83 15.79 4.10 7.11
CA SER A 83 15.65 2.99 8.05
C SER A 83 14.83 1.84 7.49
N ILE A 84 15.14 0.61 7.90
CA ILE A 84 14.35 -0.59 7.61
C ILE A 84 13.89 -1.25 8.92
N PHE A 85 12.62 -1.67 8.95
CA PHE A 85 12.01 -2.45 10.00
C PHE A 85 11.48 -3.75 9.43
N LEU A 86 12.11 -4.87 9.80
CA LEU A 86 11.72 -6.20 9.33
C LEU A 86 11.06 -6.97 10.47
N HIS A 87 9.76 -7.24 10.33
CA HIS A 87 8.94 -7.98 11.29
C HIS A 87 9.00 -9.48 11.00
N CYS A 88 9.30 -10.30 12.01
CA CYS A 88 9.15 -11.75 11.93
C CYS A 88 8.85 -12.35 13.31
N ASP A 89 8.16 -13.48 13.35
CA ASP A 89 8.11 -14.31 14.55
C ASP A 89 9.38 -15.18 14.69
N TRP A 90 9.41 -16.02 15.72
CA TRP A 90 10.54 -16.88 16.08
C TRP A 90 10.93 -17.95 15.05
N HIS A 91 10.15 -18.21 13.99
CA HIS A 91 10.47 -19.31 13.06
C HIS A 91 11.70 -19.01 12.18
N ALA A 92 11.86 -17.76 11.73
CA ALA A 92 12.93 -17.36 10.83
C ALA A 92 13.75 -16.13 11.28
N ASP A 93 13.39 -15.48 12.39
CA ASP A 93 13.98 -14.20 12.81
C ASP A 93 15.52 -14.19 12.89
N ALA A 94 16.12 -15.22 13.49
CA ALA A 94 17.56 -15.34 13.63
C ALA A 94 18.27 -15.52 12.27
N TYR A 95 17.70 -16.32 11.38
CA TYR A 95 18.23 -16.51 10.03
C TYR A 95 18.13 -15.22 9.22
N ILE A 96 17.00 -14.52 9.31
CA ILE A 96 16.82 -13.23 8.63
C ILE A 96 17.86 -12.21 9.13
N ARG A 97 18.09 -12.13 10.44
CA ARG A 97 19.13 -11.23 10.97
C ARG A 97 20.51 -11.55 10.39
N VAL A 98 20.97 -12.79 10.57
CA VAL A 98 22.37 -13.17 10.30
C VAL A 98 22.64 -13.35 8.80
N GLU A 99 21.71 -13.94 8.05
CA GLU A 99 21.91 -14.30 6.64
C GLU A 99 21.51 -13.18 5.67
N ILE A 100 20.70 -12.22 6.13
CA ILE A 100 20.19 -11.12 5.30
C ILE A 100 20.64 -9.77 5.84
N LEU A 101 20.14 -9.35 7.01
CA LEU A 101 20.32 -7.97 7.48
C LEU A 101 21.78 -7.63 7.79
N ASP A 102 22.48 -8.47 8.56
CA ASP A 102 23.89 -8.27 8.91
C ASP A 102 24.79 -8.26 7.67
N LYS A 103 24.48 -9.09 6.66
CA LYS A 103 25.27 -9.20 5.42
C LYS A 103 25.02 -8.06 4.44
N ILE A 104 23.81 -7.50 4.40
CA ILE A 104 23.42 -6.44 3.46
C ILE A 104 23.68 -5.05 4.05
N PHE A 105 23.24 -4.81 5.29
CA PHE A 105 23.36 -3.50 5.94
C PHE A 105 24.65 -3.37 6.73
N GLY A 106 25.27 -4.48 7.14
CA GLY A 106 26.45 -4.49 8.01
C GLY A 106 26.07 -4.39 9.49
N MET A 107 26.78 -5.14 10.34
CA MET A 107 26.51 -5.18 11.79
C MET A 107 26.61 -3.81 12.48
N GLY A 108 27.46 -2.90 11.97
CA GLY A 108 27.61 -1.53 12.52
C GLY A 108 26.37 -0.65 12.34
N ASN A 109 25.47 -1.04 11.44
CA ASN A 109 24.23 -0.33 11.15
C ASN A 109 23.00 -0.93 11.87
N PHE A 110 23.21 -1.96 12.71
CA PHE A 110 22.18 -2.50 13.58
C PHE A 110 21.86 -1.49 14.70
N ARG A 111 20.57 -1.16 14.87
CA ARG A 111 20.12 -0.18 15.88
C ARG A 111 19.39 -0.81 17.06
N GLY A 112 18.90 -2.03 16.89
CA GLY A 112 18.26 -2.80 17.95
C GLY A 112 17.14 -3.70 17.42
N ASP A 113 16.65 -4.56 18.29
CA ASP A 113 15.44 -5.35 18.08
C ASP A 113 14.31 -4.81 18.95
N ILE A 114 13.13 -4.68 18.36
CA ILE A 114 11.92 -4.39 19.09
C ILE A 114 11.21 -5.71 19.37
N VAL A 115 10.99 -6.01 20.65
CA VAL A 115 10.22 -7.15 21.11
C VAL A 115 8.79 -6.67 21.35
N TRP A 116 7.88 -7.00 20.44
CA TRP A 116 6.48 -6.62 20.55
C TRP A 116 5.65 -7.77 21.13
N GLN A 117 5.07 -7.56 22.32
CA GLN A 117 4.16 -8.52 22.94
C GLN A 117 2.76 -8.42 22.29
N ARG A 118 2.51 -9.26 21.29
CA ARG A 118 1.24 -9.30 20.56
C ARG A 118 0.09 -9.96 21.32
N THR A 119 0.35 -10.80 22.32
CA THR A 119 -0.71 -11.45 23.11
C THR A 119 -0.28 -11.68 24.56
N ASN A 120 -1.27 -11.96 25.42
CA ASN A 120 -1.06 -12.36 26.80
C ASN A 120 -0.93 -13.88 26.93
N ALA A 121 -0.37 -14.34 28.05
CA ALA A 121 -0.33 -15.76 28.36
C ALA A 121 -1.76 -16.33 28.48
N HIS A 122 -2.01 -17.41 27.76
CA HIS A 122 -3.27 -18.15 27.83
C HIS A 122 -3.14 -19.34 28.80
N SER A 123 -4.25 -19.72 29.43
CA SER A 123 -4.29 -20.73 30.50
C SER A 123 -4.01 -22.16 30.03
N ASP A 124 -3.94 -22.38 28.72
CA ASP A 124 -3.65 -23.63 28.02
C ASP A 124 -2.14 -23.81 27.71
N ALA A 125 -1.32 -22.77 27.90
CA ALA A 125 0.14 -22.85 27.84
C ALA A 125 0.76 -23.59 29.05
N ARG A 126 0.19 -24.75 29.41
CA ARG A 126 0.62 -25.59 30.55
C ARG A 126 1.70 -26.59 30.17
N LYS A 127 1.84 -26.92 28.88
CA LYS A 127 2.72 -27.98 28.38
C LYS A 127 3.91 -27.49 27.55
N LYS A 128 3.99 -26.17 27.28
CA LYS A 128 5.06 -25.54 26.48
C LYS A 128 5.20 -24.07 26.84
N LEU A 129 6.36 -23.49 26.55
CA LEU A 129 6.60 -22.06 26.69
C LEU A 129 5.60 -21.25 25.86
N ALA A 130 4.97 -20.25 26.47
CA ALA A 130 4.07 -19.35 25.78
C ALA A 130 4.87 -18.35 24.93
N VAL A 131 4.74 -18.43 23.60
CA VAL A 131 5.38 -17.48 22.69
C VAL A 131 4.43 -16.32 22.47
N LEU A 132 4.69 -15.22 23.17
CA LEU A 132 3.80 -14.06 23.26
C LEU A 132 4.20 -12.89 22.37
N SER A 133 5.44 -12.91 21.88
CA SER A 133 6.07 -11.79 21.20
C SER A 133 6.54 -12.15 19.80
N ASP A 134 6.59 -11.13 18.97
CA ASP A 134 7.28 -11.14 17.67
C ASP A 134 8.46 -10.16 17.75
N THR A 135 9.43 -10.34 16.85
CA THR A 135 10.66 -9.55 16.78
C THR A 135 10.61 -8.62 15.56
N ILE A 136 10.94 -7.35 15.75
CA ILE A 136 11.08 -6.38 14.65
C ILE A 136 12.51 -5.87 14.64
N TRP A 137 13.28 -6.24 13.62
CA TRP A 137 14.66 -5.82 13.46
C TRP A 137 14.75 -4.39 12.92
N TYR A 138 15.52 -3.52 13.59
CA TYR A 138 15.75 -2.14 13.19
C TYR A 138 17.20 -1.94 12.71
N TYR A 139 17.34 -1.61 11.42
CA TYR A 139 18.60 -1.24 10.77
C TYR A 139 18.49 0.11 10.08
N THR A 140 19.63 0.77 9.88
CA THR A 140 19.74 1.99 9.07
C THR A 140 20.66 1.75 7.88
N LYS A 141 20.47 2.45 6.77
CA LYS A 141 21.39 2.30 5.62
C LYS A 141 22.79 2.87 5.93
N GLY A 142 22.83 4.06 6.51
CA GLY A 142 24.06 4.76 6.89
C GLY A 142 24.24 4.90 8.40
N ASN A 143 25.34 5.55 8.77
CA ASN A 143 25.68 5.84 10.17
C ASN A 143 24.78 6.90 10.79
N GLU A 144 24.29 7.84 9.98
CA GLU A 144 23.28 8.84 10.37
C GLU A 144 21.90 8.37 9.92
N SER A 145 20.87 8.67 10.72
CA SER A 145 19.49 8.28 10.40
C SER A 145 18.48 9.21 11.03
N THR A 146 17.30 9.30 10.42
CA THR A 146 16.14 9.94 11.06
C THR A 146 15.72 9.13 12.28
N TYR A 147 15.79 9.73 13.47
CA TYR A 147 15.31 9.14 14.72
C TYR A 147 14.64 10.21 15.59
N ASN A 148 13.35 10.01 15.84
CA ASN A 148 12.51 10.85 16.69
C ASN A 148 12.20 10.07 17.98
N PRO A 149 12.68 10.52 19.15
CA PRO A 149 12.39 9.86 20.43
C PRO A 149 10.87 9.80 20.68
N VAL A 150 10.35 8.60 20.90
CA VAL A 150 8.93 8.38 21.22
C VAL A 150 8.77 8.23 22.73
N TYR A 151 7.75 8.88 23.29
CA TYR A 151 7.46 8.85 24.71
C TYR A 151 6.07 8.24 24.95
N ALA A 152 5.96 7.38 25.96
CA ALA A 152 4.70 6.91 26.49
C ALA A 152 4.24 7.83 27.63
N GLU A 153 2.93 7.90 27.86
CA GLU A 153 2.38 8.60 29.02
C GLU A 153 2.95 8.03 30.33
N LEU A 154 3.03 8.89 31.34
CA LEU A 154 3.42 8.45 32.67
C LEU A 154 2.27 7.64 33.27
N GLY A 155 2.54 6.40 33.67
CA GLY A 155 1.54 5.59 34.35
C GLY A 155 1.05 6.24 35.65
N GLU A 156 -0.23 6.07 35.98
CA GLU A 156 -0.88 6.70 37.14
C GLU A 156 -0.10 6.51 38.43
N LYS A 157 0.32 5.27 38.71
CA LYS A 157 1.15 4.94 39.88
C LYS A 157 2.46 5.72 39.92
N TYR A 158 3.13 5.92 38.78
CA TYR A 158 4.35 6.73 38.74
C TYR A 158 4.04 8.20 39.04
N VAL A 159 2.93 8.72 38.52
CA VAL A 159 2.49 10.08 38.84
C VAL A 159 2.23 10.21 40.34
N GLU A 160 1.50 9.28 40.95
CA GLU A 160 1.21 9.26 42.39
C GLU A 160 2.48 9.15 43.24
N ASP A 161 3.40 8.25 42.87
CA ASP A 161 4.61 7.97 43.66
C ASP A 161 5.64 9.11 43.59
N PHE A 162 5.70 9.86 42.49
CA PHE A 162 6.76 10.83 42.25
C PHE A 162 6.30 12.29 42.19
N TYR A 163 5.11 12.60 41.65
CA TYR A 163 4.60 13.97 41.52
C TYR A 163 3.77 14.38 42.75
N LYS A 164 4.41 14.34 43.91
CA LYS A 164 3.80 14.50 45.24
C LYS A 164 3.58 15.94 45.69
N TYR A 165 4.14 16.91 44.98
CA TYR A 165 4.09 18.32 45.36
C TYR A 165 3.21 19.10 44.40
N GLU A 166 2.59 20.18 44.86
CA GLU A 166 1.73 21.02 44.05
C GLU A 166 1.93 22.49 44.46
N ASP A 167 1.97 23.38 43.46
CA ASP A 167 1.93 24.83 43.65
C ASP A 167 1.08 25.48 42.56
N THR A 168 1.09 26.80 42.45
CA THR A 168 0.28 27.55 41.48
C THR A 168 0.56 27.21 40.01
N LYS A 169 1.67 26.52 39.70
CA LYS A 169 2.02 26.05 38.34
C LYS A 169 1.63 24.58 38.11
N GLY A 170 1.09 23.90 39.12
CA GLY A 170 0.57 22.53 39.05
C GLY A 170 1.41 21.51 39.83
N ARG A 171 1.11 20.22 39.61
CA ARG A 171 1.83 19.11 40.26
C ARG A 171 3.27 18.99 39.75
N TYR A 172 4.21 18.73 40.65
CA TYR A 172 5.63 18.57 40.33
C TYR A 172 6.31 17.51 41.20
N ARG A 173 7.46 17.06 40.71
CA ARG A 173 8.44 16.27 41.47
C ARG A 173 9.73 17.05 41.66
N LEU A 174 10.50 16.71 42.69
CA LEU A 174 11.84 17.25 42.87
C LEU A 174 12.86 16.44 42.06
N GLY A 175 13.63 17.15 41.24
CA GLY A 175 14.74 16.62 40.47
C GLY A 175 16.09 17.01 41.09
N ASP A 176 17.07 16.14 40.93
CA ASP A 176 18.44 16.39 41.36
C ASP A 176 19.11 17.46 40.49
N LEU A 177 19.71 18.48 41.14
CA LEU A 177 20.47 19.55 40.51
C LEU A 177 21.98 19.28 40.47
N THR A 178 22.45 18.21 41.11
CA THR A 178 23.86 17.85 41.19
C THR A 178 24.23 16.80 40.15
N ASN A 179 25.47 16.82 39.66
CA ASN A 179 25.92 15.89 38.64
C ASN A 179 26.19 14.51 39.26
N THR A 180 25.85 13.43 38.54
CA THR A 180 26.09 12.06 39.01
C THR A 180 27.50 11.57 38.64
N LYS A 181 28.13 12.19 37.64
CA LYS A 181 29.50 11.90 37.19
C LYS A 181 30.39 13.15 37.33
N PRO A 182 31.72 13.01 37.49
CA PRO A 182 32.65 14.14 37.55
C PRO A 182 32.54 15.07 36.34
N GLY A 183 32.90 16.35 36.53
CA GLY A 183 32.92 17.36 35.45
C GLY A 183 31.71 18.31 35.43
N GLY A 184 30.92 18.37 36.50
CA GLY A 184 29.90 19.41 36.67
C GLY A 184 30.48 20.76 37.09
N TYR A 185 29.61 21.74 37.30
CA TYR A 185 29.97 23.12 37.58
C TYR A 185 30.15 23.37 39.08
N ASN A 186 31.31 23.86 39.50
CA ASN A 186 31.61 24.09 40.90
C ASN A 186 31.47 25.57 41.25
N TYR A 187 30.35 25.94 41.85
CA TYR A 187 30.09 27.26 42.42
C TYR A 187 29.15 27.16 43.62
N GLU A 188 29.19 28.15 44.51
CA GLU A 188 28.22 28.29 45.59
C GLU A 188 27.01 29.08 45.10
N TYR A 189 25.80 28.65 45.43
CA TYR A 189 24.57 29.32 45.04
C TYR A 189 23.72 29.65 46.26
N LYS A 190 23.61 30.93 46.63
CA LYS A 190 22.84 31.42 47.79
C LYS A 190 23.12 30.63 49.10
N GLY A 191 24.39 30.29 49.35
CA GLY A 191 24.82 29.52 50.53
C GLY A 191 24.85 28.00 50.35
N TYR A 192 24.35 27.47 49.23
CA TYR A 192 24.30 26.04 48.95
C TYR A 192 25.48 25.59 48.08
N LYS A 193 26.05 24.43 48.42
CA LYS A 193 27.18 23.82 47.70
C LYS A 193 26.73 22.55 46.95
N PRO A 194 27.29 22.26 45.77
CA PRO A 194 27.01 21.03 45.05
C PRO A 194 27.65 19.83 45.76
N ASN A 195 27.33 18.63 45.27
CA ASN A 195 28.10 17.44 45.61
C ASN A 195 29.53 17.51 45.00
N LYS A 196 30.35 16.49 45.26
CA LYS A 196 31.73 16.39 44.74
C LYS A 196 31.87 16.45 43.21
N ASN A 197 30.78 16.25 42.48
CA ASN A 197 30.75 16.25 41.02
C ASN A 197 30.26 17.58 40.42
N GLY A 198 29.89 18.56 41.25
CA GLY A 198 29.39 19.86 40.81
C GLY A 198 27.89 19.88 40.48
N TRP A 199 27.38 21.06 40.12
CA TRP A 199 26.02 21.27 39.60
C TRP A 199 25.89 20.72 38.17
N ARG A 200 24.66 20.41 37.75
CA ARG A 200 24.36 19.98 36.38
C ARG A 200 24.34 21.11 35.35
N CYS A 201 24.28 22.36 35.80
CA CYS A 201 24.11 23.52 34.95
C CYS A 201 25.09 24.64 35.35
N PRO A 202 25.40 25.57 34.43
CA PRO A 202 26.16 26.77 34.75
C PRO A 202 25.32 27.75 35.60
N LEU A 203 26.01 28.69 36.25
CA LEU A 203 25.41 29.68 37.16
C LEU A 203 24.23 30.44 36.54
N GLU A 204 24.36 30.87 35.28
CA GLU A 204 23.33 31.61 34.54
C GLU A 204 22.03 30.80 34.40
N THR A 205 22.14 29.49 34.15
CA THR A 205 20.97 28.60 34.06
C THR A 205 20.33 28.39 35.42
N MET A 206 21.13 28.28 36.49
CA MET A 206 20.63 28.19 37.87
C MET A 206 19.85 29.46 38.27
N GLN A 207 20.39 30.63 37.94
CA GLN A 207 19.73 31.92 38.19
C GLN A 207 18.40 32.00 37.44
N LYS A 208 18.39 31.66 36.15
CA LYS A 208 17.16 31.62 35.35
C LYS A 208 16.11 30.69 35.96
N TRP A 209 16.49 29.48 36.39
CA TRP A 209 15.56 28.57 37.03
C TRP A 209 15.03 29.10 38.37
N ASP A 210 15.85 29.84 39.12
CA ASP A 210 15.42 30.48 40.36
C ASP A 210 14.44 31.62 40.10
N ASP A 211 14.74 32.49 39.13
CA ASP A 211 13.86 33.58 38.68
C ASP A 211 12.52 33.03 38.15
N ASP A 212 12.56 31.88 37.45
CA ASP A 212 11.38 31.16 36.99
C ASP A 212 10.67 30.39 38.13
N GLY A 213 11.14 30.46 39.37
CA GLY A 213 10.55 29.78 40.53
C GLY A 213 10.62 28.24 40.47
N LEU A 214 11.54 27.70 39.66
CA LEU A 214 11.77 26.27 39.45
C LEU A 214 12.74 25.68 40.48
N ILE A 215 13.40 26.48 41.31
CA ILE A 215 14.28 25.97 42.37
C ILE A 215 13.48 25.75 43.65
N ASN A 216 13.63 24.56 44.23
CA ASN A 216 13.14 24.25 45.57
C ASN A 216 14.28 24.38 46.57
N PHE A 217 14.15 25.36 47.46
CA PHE A 217 15.07 25.58 48.58
C PHE A 217 14.64 24.75 49.79
N PRO A 218 15.50 23.85 50.31
CA PRO A 218 15.20 23.12 51.53
C PRO A 218 15.19 24.06 52.75
N LYS A 219 14.53 23.65 53.84
CA LYS A 219 14.45 24.45 55.08
C LYS A 219 15.80 24.63 55.79
N ASN A 220 16.74 23.71 55.58
CA ASN A 220 18.10 23.75 56.12
C ASN A 220 19.09 24.02 54.97
N VAL A 221 20.06 24.92 55.19
CA VAL A 221 21.12 25.27 54.23
C VAL A 221 22.07 24.10 53.91
N GLU A 222 22.16 23.11 54.80
CA GLU A 222 22.86 21.83 54.52
C GLU A 222 22.04 20.87 53.65
N GLY A 223 20.77 21.20 53.39
CA GLY A 223 19.89 20.45 52.52
C GLY A 223 20.31 20.56 51.04
N ARG A 224 19.72 19.70 50.21
CA ARG A 224 20.00 19.70 48.76
C ARG A 224 19.03 20.60 48.01
N LEU A 225 19.56 21.57 47.27
CA LEU A 225 18.78 22.24 46.23
C LEU A 225 18.25 21.22 45.23
N SER A 226 17.00 21.39 44.85
CA SER A 226 16.33 20.53 43.88
C SER A 226 15.60 21.38 42.85
N ILE A 227 15.44 20.86 41.63
CA ILE A 227 14.64 21.51 40.59
C ILE A 227 13.23 20.95 40.59
N LYS A 228 12.22 21.82 40.55
CA LYS A 228 10.82 21.44 40.35
C LYS A 228 10.63 21.01 38.90
N ARG A 229 10.18 19.77 38.70
CA ARG A 229 9.81 19.23 37.38
C ARG A 229 8.30 19.02 37.35
N TYR A 230 7.60 19.90 36.64
CA TYR A 230 6.15 19.87 36.57
C TYR A 230 5.62 18.77 35.66
N LEU A 231 4.46 18.21 36.03
CA LEU A 231 3.81 17.10 35.34
C LEU A 231 3.32 17.51 33.96
N ASN A 232 2.70 18.69 33.85
CA ASN A 232 2.23 19.28 32.60
C ASN A 232 3.36 19.54 31.58
N ASN A 233 4.61 19.65 32.04
CA ASN A 233 5.79 19.81 31.18
C ASN A 233 6.51 18.48 30.92
N SER A 234 6.00 17.36 31.45
CA SER A 234 6.59 16.04 31.23
C SER A 234 6.32 15.58 29.80
N LYS A 235 7.37 15.16 29.10
CA LYS A 235 7.23 14.49 27.79
C LYS A 235 6.77 13.04 27.93
N GLY A 236 6.77 12.48 29.14
CA GLY A 236 6.48 11.06 29.39
C GLY A 236 7.73 10.22 29.62
N THR A 237 7.56 8.89 29.57
CA THR A 237 8.66 7.92 29.67
C THR A 237 9.17 7.61 28.28
N LEU A 238 10.48 7.75 28.04
CA LEU A 238 11.09 7.36 26.78
C LEU A 238 10.85 5.87 26.54
N ILE A 239 10.29 5.52 25.39
CA ILE A 239 9.96 4.14 25.05
C ILE A 239 11.26 3.39 24.71
N GLY A 240 11.43 2.23 25.35
CA GLY A 240 12.53 1.30 25.07
C GLY A 240 12.22 0.36 23.92
N ASN A 241 12.94 -0.76 23.85
CA ASN A 241 12.79 -1.74 22.78
C ASN A 241 11.83 -2.90 23.11
N VAL A 242 11.24 -2.94 24.31
CA VAL A 242 10.23 -3.92 24.71
C VAL A 242 8.87 -3.25 24.74
N TRP A 243 7.96 -3.62 23.84
CA TRP A 243 6.66 -3.00 23.68
C TRP A 243 5.56 -3.95 24.14
N THR A 244 4.96 -3.64 25.29
CA THR A 244 3.89 -4.44 25.92
C THR A 244 2.54 -3.73 25.95
N ASP A 245 2.51 -2.47 25.50
CA ASP A 245 1.37 -1.57 25.58
C ASP A 245 0.52 -1.54 24.30
N ILE A 246 1.03 -2.09 23.20
CA ILE A 246 0.30 -2.20 21.94
C ILE A 246 -0.31 -3.59 21.84
N GLN A 247 -1.63 -3.66 21.96
CA GLN A 247 -2.40 -4.90 21.76
C GLN A 247 -2.48 -5.25 20.26
N ASN A 248 -2.60 -6.54 19.94
CA ASN A 248 -2.98 -6.95 18.59
C ASN A 248 -4.42 -6.51 18.24
N VAL A 249 -4.74 -6.44 16.96
CA VAL A 249 -6.04 -5.94 16.44
C VAL A 249 -7.19 -6.73 17.07
N GLN A 250 -8.04 -6.03 17.81
CA GLN A 250 -9.26 -6.57 18.43
C GLN A 250 -10.47 -6.37 17.51
N PRO A 251 -11.57 -7.12 17.69
CA PRO A 251 -12.85 -6.77 17.07
C PRO A 251 -13.23 -5.31 17.37
N GLY A 252 -13.57 -4.54 16.35
CA GLY A 252 -13.88 -3.12 16.50
C GLY A 252 -13.65 -2.32 15.22
N LYS A 253 -13.62 -0.99 15.35
CA LYS A 253 -13.57 -0.05 14.22
C LYS A 253 -12.32 -0.17 13.35
N GLU A 254 -11.19 -0.58 13.92
CA GLU A 254 -9.92 -0.70 13.19
C GLU A 254 -9.84 -1.97 12.35
N ARG A 255 -10.56 -3.04 12.75
CA ARG A 255 -10.43 -4.34 12.12
C ARG A 255 -11.13 -4.34 10.78
N ILE A 256 -10.36 -4.50 9.71
CA ILE A 256 -10.88 -4.59 8.34
C ILE A 256 -11.07 -6.04 7.90
N GLY A 257 -10.84 -7.02 8.79
CA GLY A 257 -11.02 -8.45 8.55
C GLY A 257 -9.88 -9.16 7.80
N TYR A 258 -8.79 -8.46 7.44
CA TYR A 258 -7.59 -9.11 6.92
C TYR A 258 -6.88 -9.94 8.02
N PRO A 259 -6.51 -11.22 7.80
CA PRO A 259 -6.09 -12.15 8.87
C PRO A 259 -4.88 -11.71 9.68
N THR A 260 -3.87 -11.18 8.99
CA THR A 260 -2.58 -10.81 9.56
C THR A 260 -2.45 -9.30 9.73
N GLN A 261 -3.58 -8.59 9.80
CA GLN A 261 -3.60 -7.14 10.02
C GLN A 261 -2.81 -6.77 11.27
N LYS A 262 -1.81 -5.91 11.11
CA LYS A 262 -1.08 -5.29 12.23
C LYS A 262 -1.85 -4.07 12.76
N PRO A 263 -1.73 -3.75 14.06
CA PRO A 263 -2.43 -2.63 14.67
C PRO A 263 -1.85 -1.27 14.26
N GLU A 264 -2.69 -0.28 14.01
CA GLU A 264 -2.27 1.07 13.59
C GLU A 264 -1.31 1.70 14.60
N ALA A 265 -1.50 1.48 15.90
CA ALA A 265 -0.63 2.00 16.95
C ALA A 265 0.83 1.50 16.85
N LEU A 266 1.04 0.27 16.35
CA LEU A 266 2.38 -0.28 16.12
C LEU A 266 3.09 0.48 15.00
N LEU A 267 2.39 0.64 13.88
CA LEU A 267 2.93 1.31 12.70
C LEU A 267 3.08 2.82 12.93
N ASP A 268 2.17 3.45 13.67
CA ASP A 268 2.24 4.87 14.03
C ASP A 268 3.51 5.17 14.84
N ARG A 269 3.82 4.30 15.81
CA ARG A 269 5.04 4.40 16.60
C ARG A 269 6.30 4.27 15.73
N ILE A 270 6.37 3.24 14.88
CA ILE A 270 7.54 3.01 14.00
C ILE A 270 7.71 4.17 13.02
N ILE A 271 6.63 4.58 12.34
CA ILE A 271 6.65 5.62 11.32
C ILE A 271 7.08 6.96 11.92
N LYS A 272 6.50 7.37 13.07
CA LYS A 272 6.90 8.60 13.75
C LYS A 272 8.35 8.54 14.24
N MET A 273 8.80 7.38 14.71
CA MET A 273 10.16 7.20 15.22
C MET A 273 11.21 7.32 14.11
N ALA A 274 10.95 6.84 12.90
CA ALA A 274 11.99 6.67 11.88
C ALA A 274 11.77 7.50 10.59
N SER A 275 10.81 8.42 10.58
CA SER A 275 10.56 9.32 9.44
C SER A 275 9.89 10.62 9.89
N ASN A 276 9.90 11.64 9.03
CA ASN A 276 9.23 12.92 9.20
C ASN A 276 8.04 13.06 8.25
N GLU A 277 7.25 14.13 8.40
CA GLU A 277 6.22 14.45 7.41
C GLU A 277 6.83 14.64 6.02
N SER A 278 6.09 14.30 4.97
CA SER A 278 6.51 14.31 3.55
C SER A 278 7.59 13.30 3.15
N ASP A 279 8.20 12.58 4.10
CA ASP A 279 9.06 11.42 3.82
C ASP A 279 8.28 10.32 3.09
N THR A 280 9.01 9.45 2.39
CA THR A 280 8.43 8.34 1.64
C THR A 280 8.58 7.02 2.40
N VAL A 281 7.45 6.35 2.65
CA VAL A 281 7.35 5.04 3.31
C VAL A 281 7.06 3.95 2.26
N LEU A 282 7.84 2.88 2.26
CA LEU A 282 7.63 1.70 1.41
C LEU A 282 7.18 0.51 2.26
N ASP A 283 6.06 -0.09 1.86
CA ASP A 283 5.61 -1.40 2.32
C ASP A 283 5.50 -2.36 1.13
N PRO A 284 6.48 -3.27 0.95
CA PRO A 284 6.50 -4.21 -0.17
C PRO A 284 5.68 -5.49 0.09
N PHE A 285 4.98 -5.57 1.23
CA PHE A 285 4.11 -6.68 1.63
C PHE A 285 2.83 -6.11 2.26
N VAL A 286 2.10 -5.30 1.47
CA VAL A 286 1.09 -4.38 2.01
C VAL A 286 -0.03 -5.06 2.82
N GLY A 287 -0.42 -6.28 2.45
CA GLY A 287 -1.46 -7.04 3.12
C GLY A 287 -2.76 -6.23 3.31
N GLY A 288 -3.16 -6.04 4.57
CA GLY A 288 -4.32 -5.22 4.95
C GLY A 288 -4.08 -3.70 4.97
N GLY A 289 -2.93 -3.22 4.51
CA GLY A 289 -2.69 -1.81 4.26
C GLY A 289 -2.37 -0.96 5.49
N THR A 290 -2.09 -1.54 6.65
CA THR A 290 -1.91 -0.77 7.90
C THR A 290 -0.78 0.25 7.78
N THR A 291 0.39 -0.14 7.26
CA THR A 291 1.56 0.75 7.15
C THR A 291 1.24 1.99 6.33
N ILE A 292 0.69 1.81 5.14
CA ILE A 292 0.41 2.92 4.22
C ILE A 292 -0.80 3.74 4.67
N SER A 293 -1.80 3.13 5.33
CA SER A 293 -2.91 3.86 5.96
C SER A 293 -2.40 4.81 7.05
N VAL A 294 -1.45 4.36 7.87
CA VAL A 294 -0.85 5.21 8.90
C VAL A 294 0.08 6.27 8.29
N ALA A 295 0.84 5.93 7.25
CA ALA A 295 1.66 6.90 6.53
C ALA A 295 0.78 8.04 5.96
N GLU A 296 -0.35 7.73 5.33
CA GLU A 296 -1.33 8.72 4.84
C GLU A 296 -1.84 9.61 5.98
N LYS A 297 -2.34 9.01 7.08
CA LYS A 297 -2.85 9.74 8.26
C LYS A 297 -1.82 10.66 8.92
N THR A 298 -0.54 10.37 8.71
CA THR A 298 0.58 11.13 9.29
C THR A 298 1.33 11.96 8.23
N ASN A 299 0.67 12.29 7.12
CA ASN A 299 1.16 13.19 6.06
C ASN A 299 2.48 12.75 5.42
N ARG A 300 2.69 11.45 5.25
CA ARG A 300 3.82 10.87 4.53
C ARG A 300 3.39 10.36 3.16
N LYS A 301 4.34 10.35 2.23
CA LYS A 301 4.16 9.67 0.95
C LYS A 301 4.32 8.18 1.15
N TRP A 302 3.70 7.38 0.30
CA TRP A 302 3.81 5.94 0.43
C TRP A 302 3.75 5.18 -0.90
N ILE A 303 4.39 4.01 -0.88
CA ILE A 303 4.32 2.99 -1.92
C ILE A 303 3.97 1.67 -1.23
N GLY A 304 2.82 1.11 -1.57
CA GLY A 304 2.37 -0.21 -1.12
C GLY A 304 2.41 -1.20 -2.28
N ILE A 305 2.94 -2.40 -2.07
CA ILE A 305 3.01 -3.44 -3.09
C ILE A 305 2.51 -4.76 -2.53
N ASP A 306 1.68 -5.46 -3.28
CA ASP A 306 1.29 -6.84 -2.97
C ASP A 306 0.98 -7.61 -4.25
N GLN A 307 1.19 -8.93 -4.21
CA GLN A 307 0.84 -9.81 -5.32
C GLN A 307 -0.61 -10.32 -5.23
N SER A 308 -1.24 -10.23 -4.06
CA SER A 308 -2.61 -10.65 -3.82
C SER A 308 -3.58 -9.56 -4.26
N VAL A 309 -4.47 -9.90 -5.19
CA VAL A 309 -5.62 -9.06 -5.58
C VAL A 309 -6.45 -8.70 -4.36
N GLN A 310 -6.68 -9.67 -3.46
CA GLN A 310 -7.47 -9.43 -2.25
C GLN A 310 -6.82 -8.40 -1.34
N ALA A 311 -5.51 -8.51 -1.09
CA ALA A 311 -4.77 -7.57 -0.26
C ALA A 311 -4.82 -6.15 -0.83
N VAL A 312 -4.57 -6.00 -2.14
CA VAL A 312 -4.65 -4.70 -2.83
C VAL A 312 -6.06 -4.12 -2.75
N LYS A 313 -7.11 -4.91 -3.02
CA LYS A 313 -8.48 -4.40 -3.00
C LYS A 313 -8.98 -4.05 -1.60
N VAL A 314 -8.70 -4.89 -0.60
CA VAL A 314 -9.01 -4.57 0.81
C VAL A 314 -8.31 -3.29 1.24
N THR A 315 -7.04 -3.13 0.86
CA THR A 315 -6.28 -1.92 1.14
C THR A 315 -6.82 -0.69 0.42
N GLU A 316 -7.19 -0.82 -0.86
CA GLU A 316 -7.85 0.23 -1.65
C GLU A 316 -9.15 0.71 -0.97
N PHE A 317 -10.04 -0.23 -0.57
CA PHE A 317 -11.27 0.12 0.14
C PHE A 317 -11.01 0.82 1.48
N ARG A 318 -10.03 0.32 2.25
CA ARG A 318 -9.60 0.96 3.49
C ARG A 318 -9.16 2.40 3.25
N LEU A 319 -8.31 2.65 2.27
CA LEU A 319 -7.81 4.00 1.95
C LEU A 319 -8.94 4.92 1.50
N ASN A 320 -9.80 4.46 0.59
CA ASN A 320 -10.95 5.23 0.11
C ASN A 320 -11.90 5.63 1.25
N SER A 321 -12.18 4.72 2.19
CA SER A 321 -13.04 5.03 3.34
C SER A 321 -12.45 6.08 4.30
N GLN A 322 -11.13 6.31 4.24
CA GLN A 322 -10.42 7.29 5.08
C GLN A 322 -10.21 8.64 4.38
N GLN A 323 -10.51 8.75 3.08
CA GLN A 323 -10.30 9.98 2.34
C GLN A 323 -11.28 11.10 2.76
N ASN A 324 -10.79 12.34 2.69
CA ASN A 324 -11.57 13.55 2.86
C ASN A 324 -11.20 14.57 1.76
N LEU A 325 -11.83 15.76 1.76
CA LEU A 325 -11.60 16.78 0.72
C LEU A 325 -10.13 17.25 0.59
N PHE A 326 -9.30 17.02 1.61
CA PHE A 326 -7.89 17.42 1.64
C PHE A 326 -6.91 16.25 1.45
N SER A 327 -7.43 15.02 1.31
CA SER A 327 -6.59 13.84 1.06
C SER A 327 -5.88 13.94 -0.29
N GLN A 328 -4.64 13.48 -0.33
CA GLN A 328 -3.91 13.42 -1.60
C GLN A 328 -4.49 12.28 -2.45
N PRO A 329 -4.58 12.45 -3.78
CA PRO A 329 -4.96 11.34 -4.64
C PRO A 329 -3.87 10.25 -4.57
N PHE A 330 -4.29 8.99 -4.65
CA PHE A 330 -3.39 7.85 -4.85
C PHE A 330 -3.80 7.09 -6.09
N ILE A 331 -2.87 6.29 -6.63
CA ILE A 331 -3.09 5.49 -7.83
C ILE A 331 -3.04 4.01 -7.43
N VAL A 332 -4.02 3.24 -7.90
CA VAL A 332 -3.95 1.78 -7.90
C VAL A 332 -3.42 1.33 -9.26
N GLN A 333 -2.25 0.69 -9.26
CA GLN A 333 -1.60 0.19 -10.47
C GLN A 333 -1.76 -1.33 -10.55
N LEU A 334 -2.40 -1.82 -11.60
CA LEU A 334 -2.52 -3.24 -11.92
C LEU A 334 -1.41 -3.63 -12.92
N HIS A 335 -0.77 -4.80 -12.76
CA HIS A 335 0.35 -5.23 -13.60
C HIS A 335 -0.08 -5.63 -15.03
N LYS A 336 -1.39 -5.84 -15.27
CA LYS A 336 -1.95 -5.99 -16.63
C LYS A 336 -2.55 -4.68 -17.09
N TYR A 337 -2.27 -4.30 -18.34
CA TYR A 337 -2.80 -3.08 -18.92
C TYR A 337 -4.33 -3.16 -18.99
N ASP A 338 -4.98 -2.29 -18.24
CA ASP A 338 -6.40 -2.03 -18.37
C ASP A 338 -6.67 -1.38 -19.74
N TYR A 339 -7.65 -1.93 -20.45
CA TYR A 339 -8.07 -1.46 -21.77
C TYR A 339 -8.38 0.04 -21.77
N ASP A 340 -9.07 0.52 -20.73
CA ASP A 340 -9.47 1.93 -20.62
C ASP A 340 -8.24 2.83 -20.41
N THR A 341 -7.33 2.43 -19.52
CA THR A 341 -6.07 3.16 -19.26
C THR A 341 -5.23 3.32 -20.53
N LEU A 342 -5.14 2.29 -21.36
CA LEU A 342 -4.43 2.37 -22.65
C LEU A 342 -5.16 3.23 -23.69
N ARG A 343 -6.49 3.11 -23.75
CA ARG A 343 -7.32 3.84 -24.72
C ARG A 343 -7.27 5.34 -24.51
N TYR A 344 -7.29 5.79 -23.25
CA TYR A 344 -7.41 7.20 -22.88
C TYR A 344 -6.08 7.88 -22.57
N LYS A 345 -4.94 7.18 -22.70
CA LYS A 345 -3.60 7.79 -22.63
C LYS A 345 -3.41 8.84 -23.72
N ASP A 346 -2.48 9.79 -23.54
CA ASP A 346 -2.07 10.72 -24.60
C ASP A 346 -1.79 9.97 -25.92
N ALA A 347 -2.26 10.53 -27.04
CA ALA A 347 -2.22 9.87 -28.34
C ALA A 347 -0.78 9.53 -28.75
N PHE A 348 0.10 10.52 -28.63
CA PHE A 348 1.48 10.43 -29.10
C PHE A 348 2.31 9.51 -28.19
N GLU A 349 2.07 9.55 -26.89
CA GLU A 349 2.68 8.61 -25.95
C GLU A 349 2.23 7.16 -26.18
N PHE A 350 0.93 6.94 -26.46
CA PHE A 350 0.41 5.60 -26.76
C PHE A 350 1.00 5.06 -28.06
N GLU A 351 0.98 5.87 -29.14
CA GLU A 351 1.55 5.54 -30.44
C GLU A 351 3.03 5.14 -30.32
N SER A 352 3.82 5.98 -29.67
CA SER A 352 5.26 5.73 -29.48
C SER A 352 5.53 4.45 -28.70
N TRP A 353 4.76 4.24 -27.64
CA TRP A 353 4.89 3.09 -26.77
C TRP A 353 4.48 1.78 -27.45
N ILE A 354 3.32 1.72 -28.11
CA ILE A 354 2.83 0.47 -28.72
C ILE A 354 3.66 0.04 -29.94
N ILE A 355 4.20 1.00 -30.71
CA ILE A 355 5.13 0.71 -31.80
C ILE A 355 6.41 0.06 -31.24
N THR A 356 6.90 0.56 -30.11
CA THR A 356 8.07 -0.01 -29.42
C THR A 356 7.78 -1.44 -28.94
N GLN A 357 6.61 -1.69 -28.33
CA GLN A 357 6.21 -3.05 -27.92
C GLN A 357 6.07 -4.01 -29.11
N TYR A 358 5.60 -3.51 -30.25
CA TYR A 358 5.54 -4.25 -31.51
C TYR A 358 6.92 -4.52 -32.13
N GLY A 359 7.99 -3.92 -31.59
CA GLY A 359 9.36 -4.06 -32.09
C GLY A 359 9.71 -3.13 -33.26
N GLY A 360 8.94 -2.06 -33.45
CA GLY A 360 9.18 -0.99 -34.43
C GLY A 360 9.92 0.21 -33.84
N GLN A 361 10.14 1.22 -34.68
CA GLN A 361 10.70 2.52 -34.32
C GLN A 361 9.63 3.61 -34.48
N PRO A 362 9.23 4.28 -33.39
CA PRO A 362 8.24 5.36 -33.45
C PRO A 362 8.84 6.64 -34.02
N GLN A 363 7.96 7.52 -34.51
CA GLN A 363 8.38 8.79 -35.11
C GLN A 363 8.35 9.95 -34.09
N ASN A 364 9.52 10.57 -33.85
CA ASN A 364 9.71 11.55 -32.78
C ASN A 364 9.25 13.00 -33.09
N LYS A 365 8.46 13.24 -34.15
CA LYS A 365 8.02 14.59 -34.54
C LYS A 365 6.54 14.61 -34.95
N LYS A 366 5.77 15.56 -34.41
CA LYS A 366 4.45 15.98 -34.94
C LYS A 366 4.66 16.67 -36.30
N GLY A 367 4.80 15.90 -37.36
CA GLY A 367 4.96 16.38 -38.74
C GLY A 367 3.68 16.23 -39.55
N GLY A 368 3.67 16.77 -40.78
CA GLY A 368 2.57 16.62 -41.75
C GLY A 368 2.60 15.29 -42.51
N ASP A 369 3.02 14.21 -41.85
CA ASP A 369 3.00 12.87 -42.38
C ASP A 369 1.56 12.40 -42.45
N LYS A 370 1.17 11.82 -43.59
CA LYS A 370 -0.20 11.49 -43.96
C LYS A 370 -0.73 10.27 -43.18
N GLY A 371 -0.60 10.28 -41.86
CA GLY A 371 -1.06 9.25 -40.94
C GLY A 371 -0.12 8.06 -40.79
N ILE A 372 1.20 8.23 -40.92
CA ILE A 372 2.20 7.20 -40.59
C ILE A 372 2.83 7.58 -39.25
N ASP A 373 2.81 6.65 -38.28
CA ASP A 373 3.18 6.92 -36.89
C ASP A 373 4.54 6.29 -36.50
N GLY A 374 5.05 5.39 -37.36
CA GLY A 374 6.38 4.83 -37.24
C GLY A 374 6.68 3.78 -38.31
N LYS A 375 7.69 2.95 -38.07
CA LYS A 375 8.13 1.91 -39.00
C LYS A 375 8.59 0.64 -38.29
N SER A 376 8.46 -0.49 -38.96
CA SER A 376 8.99 -1.78 -38.51
C SER A 376 10.51 -1.89 -38.71
N LYS A 377 11.09 -3.04 -38.31
CA LYS A 377 12.51 -3.38 -38.58
C LYS A 377 12.88 -3.43 -40.07
N ASP A 378 11.92 -3.78 -40.94
CA ASP A 378 12.12 -3.84 -42.39
C ASP A 378 11.77 -2.51 -43.10
N ASN A 379 11.65 -1.41 -42.34
CA ASN A 379 11.26 -0.07 -42.79
C ASN A 379 9.84 0.02 -43.40
N THR A 380 8.99 -0.99 -43.22
CA THR A 380 7.58 -0.87 -43.65
C THR A 380 6.81 0.08 -42.72
N PRO A 381 5.92 0.93 -43.27
CA PRO A 381 5.20 1.92 -42.50
C PRO A 381 4.20 1.29 -41.53
N ILE A 382 4.07 1.89 -40.36
CA ILE A 382 3.10 1.53 -39.33
C ILE A 382 2.18 2.72 -39.08
N GLN A 383 0.86 2.47 -39.10
CA GLN A 383 -0.15 3.41 -38.62
C GLN A 383 -0.80 2.84 -37.35
N VAL A 384 -1.06 3.68 -36.36
CA VAL A 384 -1.72 3.35 -35.11
C VAL A 384 -3.05 4.09 -35.04
N LYS A 385 -4.10 3.40 -34.60
CA LYS A 385 -5.41 3.99 -34.29
C LYS A 385 -5.86 3.56 -32.89
N ARG A 386 -6.25 4.54 -32.08
CA ARG A 386 -6.81 4.30 -30.73
C ARG A 386 -8.30 3.92 -30.73
N SER A 387 -8.95 3.93 -31.88
CA SER A 387 -10.38 3.66 -32.03
C SER A 387 -10.70 2.17 -32.21
N ASP A 388 -11.92 1.81 -31.83
CA ASP A 388 -12.53 0.53 -32.15
C ASP A 388 -13.18 0.52 -33.52
N ASN A 389 -13.41 -0.68 -34.05
CA ASN A 389 -14.18 -0.93 -35.25
C ASN A 389 -13.69 -0.10 -36.44
N ILE A 390 -12.37 -0.15 -36.70
CA ILE A 390 -11.74 0.57 -37.80
C ILE A 390 -12.51 0.34 -39.11
N ASP A 391 -12.81 1.43 -39.80
CA ASP A 391 -13.62 1.43 -41.00
C ASP A 391 -12.78 1.21 -42.28
N VAL A 392 -13.50 1.08 -43.40
CA VAL A 392 -12.92 0.93 -44.74
C VAL A 392 -12.06 2.12 -45.14
N ASN A 393 -12.39 3.34 -44.70
CA ASN A 393 -11.71 4.55 -45.14
C ASN A 393 -10.28 4.61 -44.59
N VAL A 394 -10.06 4.13 -43.36
CA VAL A 394 -8.71 4.02 -42.80
C VAL A 394 -7.82 3.10 -43.66
N ILE A 395 -8.34 1.96 -44.11
CA ILE A 395 -7.58 1.02 -44.95
C ILE A 395 -7.22 1.65 -46.30
N LYS A 396 -8.18 2.32 -46.95
CA LYS A 396 -7.98 3.01 -48.23
C LYS A 396 -6.98 4.16 -48.12
N ASN A 397 -7.07 4.95 -47.06
CA ASN A 397 -6.15 6.05 -46.83
C ASN A 397 -4.74 5.53 -46.53
N PHE A 398 -4.63 4.46 -45.74
CA PHE A 398 -3.34 3.85 -45.41
C PHE A 398 -2.65 3.26 -46.65
N SER A 399 -3.37 2.59 -47.55
CA SER A 399 -2.74 2.02 -48.77
C SER A 399 -2.10 3.11 -49.64
N VAL A 400 -2.75 4.26 -49.77
CA VAL A 400 -2.22 5.44 -50.46
C VAL A 400 -1.01 6.01 -49.72
N SER A 401 -1.12 6.19 -48.40
CA SER A 401 -0.02 6.72 -47.59
C SER A 401 1.21 5.80 -47.58
N ALA A 402 1.02 4.48 -47.52
CA ALA A 402 2.10 3.50 -47.57
C ALA A 402 2.88 3.57 -48.90
N LYS A 403 2.16 3.72 -50.03
CA LYS A 403 2.79 3.91 -51.35
C LYS A 403 3.54 5.24 -51.47
N GLN A 404 3.06 6.29 -50.81
CA GLN A 404 3.71 7.60 -50.79
C GLN A 404 4.88 7.68 -49.82
N TYR A 405 4.89 6.85 -48.77
CA TYR A 405 5.96 6.77 -47.79
C TYR A 405 7.27 6.29 -48.42
N ASP A 406 7.22 5.16 -49.14
CA ASP A 406 8.34 4.63 -49.92
C ASP A 406 7.81 3.81 -51.10
N LYS A 407 7.77 4.42 -52.28
CA LYS A 407 7.25 3.80 -53.49
C LYS A 407 8.05 2.56 -53.91
N THR A 408 9.37 2.61 -53.76
CA THR A 408 10.26 1.51 -54.17
C THR A 408 10.09 0.31 -53.25
N LEU A 409 10.02 0.54 -51.94
CA LEU A 409 9.75 -0.53 -50.96
C LEU A 409 8.33 -1.10 -51.14
N PHE A 410 7.34 -0.25 -51.42
CA PHE A 410 5.97 -0.67 -51.68
C PHE A 410 5.89 -1.62 -52.88
N GLU A 411 6.43 -1.22 -54.04
CA GLU A 411 6.43 -2.03 -55.27
C GLU A 411 7.21 -3.34 -55.09
N LYS A 412 8.33 -3.30 -54.37
CA LYS A 412 9.09 -4.49 -54.00
C LYS A 412 8.27 -5.46 -53.14
N ASN A 413 7.59 -4.96 -52.11
CA ASN A 413 6.82 -5.81 -51.21
C ASN A 413 5.61 -6.44 -51.91
N VAL A 414 4.93 -5.70 -52.80
CA VAL A 414 3.86 -6.26 -53.65
C VAL A 414 4.43 -7.39 -54.53
N ALA A 415 5.55 -7.17 -55.22
CA ALA A 415 6.17 -8.18 -56.07
C ALA A 415 6.62 -9.44 -55.30
N GLU A 416 7.06 -9.26 -54.05
CA GLU A 416 7.51 -10.35 -53.16
C GLU A 416 6.36 -10.97 -52.32
N ASN A 417 5.10 -10.59 -52.55
CA ASN A 417 3.94 -10.99 -51.74
C ASN A 417 4.13 -10.74 -50.22
N LYS A 418 4.86 -9.68 -49.88
CA LYS A 418 5.09 -9.20 -48.52
C LYS A 418 4.11 -8.09 -48.18
N SER A 419 3.94 -7.84 -46.89
CA SER A 419 3.06 -6.76 -46.45
C SER A 419 3.67 -5.40 -46.78
N VAL A 420 2.85 -4.50 -47.33
CA VAL A 420 3.25 -3.12 -47.66
C VAL A 420 3.25 -2.19 -46.43
N GLY A 421 2.72 -2.66 -45.30
CA GLY A 421 2.64 -1.91 -44.05
C GLY A 421 1.65 -2.53 -43.07
N SER A 422 1.69 -2.06 -41.84
CA SER A 422 0.83 -2.55 -40.75
C SER A 422 -0.05 -1.44 -40.18
N ILE A 423 -1.28 -1.79 -39.82
CA ILE A 423 -2.17 -0.94 -39.03
C ILE A 423 -2.39 -1.62 -37.68
N ILE A 424 -2.08 -0.91 -36.60
CA ILE A 424 -2.31 -1.34 -35.22
C ILE A 424 -3.56 -0.62 -34.69
N ALA A 425 -4.55 -1.37 -34.21
CA ALA A 425 -5.76 -0.81 -33.62
C ALA A 425 -6.38 -1.72 -32.56
N PHE A 426 -7.35 -1.24 -31.78
CA PHE A 426 -8.02 -2.08 -30.78
C PHE A 426 -8.96 -3.11 -31.42
N SER A 427 -9.67 -2.76 -32.50
CA SER A 427 -10.49 -3.71 -33.25
C SER A 427 -10.74 -3.23 -34.69
N PHE A 428 -10.99 -4.18 -35.61
CA PHE A 428 -11.25 -3.90 -37.03
C PHE A 428 -12.68 -4.29 -37.40
N GLY A 429 -13.39 -3.38 -38.08
CA GLY A 429 -14.74 -3.67 -38.55
C GLY A 429 -14.75 -4.64 -39.73
N LYS A 430 -15.90 -5.27 -39.95
CA LYS A 430 -16.11 -6.20 -41.07
C LYS A 430 -15.72 -5.59 -42.43
N GLY A 431 -16.04 -4.30 -42.63
CA GLY A 431 -15.69 -3.57 -43.85
C GLY A 431 -14.17 -3.44 -44.04
N ALA A 432 -13.41 -3.11 -42.99
CA ALA A 432 -11.95 -3.02 -43.09
C ALA A 432 -11.31 -4.37 -43.46
N ILE A 433 -11.78 -5.47 -42.87
CA ILE A 433 -11.32 -6.82 -43.19
C ILE A 433 -11.62 -7.17 -44.66
N GLN A 434 -12.83 -6.84 -45.12
CA GLN A 434 -13.22 -7.05 -46.52
C GLN A 434 -12.38 -6.21 -47.49
N GLU A 435 -12.03 -4.97 -47.14
CA GLU A 435 -11.21 -4.12 -48.00
C GLU A 435 -9.76 -4.62 -48.11
N VAL A 436 -9.16 -5.09 -47.01
CA VAL A 436 -7.83 -5.73 -47.07
C VAL A 436 -7.87 -7.00 -47.94
N ALA A 437 -8.93 -7.80 -47.84
CA ALA A 437 -9.11 -8.96 -48.71
C ALA A 437 -9.29 -8.55 -50.19
N ARG A 438 -10.03 -7.46 -50.46
CA ARG A 438 -10.18 -6.91 -51.82
C ARG A 438 -8.84 -6.45 -52.38
N LEU A 439 -8.07 -5.66 -51.62
CA LEU A 439 -6.74 -5.18 -52.01
C LEU A 439 -5.80 -6.33 -52.33
N LYS A 440 -5.81 -7.38 -51.51
CA LYS A 440 -5.00 -8.58 -51.76
C LYS A 440 -5.42 -9.32 -53.04
N ASN A 441 -6.71 -9.47 -53.28
CA ASN A 441 -7.21 -10.28 -54.40
C ASN A 441 -7.22 -9.54 -55.74
N GLN A 442 -7.33 -8.21 -55.73
CA GLN A 442 -7.48 -7.39 -56.95
C GLN A 442 -6.22 -6.61 -57.30
N GLU A 443 -5.39 -6.28 -56.31
CA GLU A 443 -4.24 -5.38 -56.48
C GLU A 443 -2.93 -6.01 -55.94
N ASP A 444 -2.96 -7.26 -55.47
CA ASP A 444 -1.85 -7.97 -54.81
C ASP A 444 -1.25 -7.20 -53.61
N VAL A 445 -2.01 -6.27 -53.04
CA VAL A 445 -1.58 -5.43 -51.91
C VAL A 445 -1.97 -6.09 -50.59
N THR A 446 -0.98 -6.44 -49.77
CA THR A 446 -1.21 -7.02 -48.44
C THR A 446 -0.92 -6.00 -47.33
N ILE A 447 -1.93 -5.67 -46.53
CA ILE A 447 -1.79 -4.84 -45.31
C ILE A 447 -2.00 -5.74 -44.08
N LYS A 448 -1.10 -5.66 -43.10
CA LYS A 448 -1.26 -6.38 -41.82
C LYS A 448 -2.18 -5.59 -40.90
N LEU A 449 -3.27 -6.22 -40.47
CA LEU A 449 -4.12 -5.71 -39.39
C LEU A 449 -3.70 -6.37 -38.09
N ILE A 450 -3.29 -5.57 -37.12
CA ILE A 450 -2.72 -6.06 -35.86
C ILE A 450 -3.56 -5.49 -34.73
N ARG A 451 -4.07 -6.36 -33.87
CA ARG A 451 -4.81 -5.88 -32.71
C ARG A 451 -3.84 -5.55 -31.58
N VAL A 452 -4.17 -4.53 -30.78
CA VAL A 452 -3.36 -4.18 -29.60
C VAL A 452 -3.23 -5.39 -28.65
N ASP A 453 -4.28 -6.21 -28.53
CA ASP A 453 -4.28 -7.43 -27.70
C ASP A 453 -3.40 -8.57 -28.23
N GLU A 454 -2.90 -8.45 -29.47
CA GLU A 454 -1.91 -9.38 -30.05
C GLU A 454 -0.47 -8.95 -29.72
N ILE A 455 -0.26 -7.68 -29.33
CA ILE A 455 1.06 -7.11 -29.00
C ILE A 455 1.31 -7.19 -27.50
N ILE A 456 0.26 -6.94 -26.72
CA ILE A 456 0.29 -6.90 -25.26
C ILE A 456 -0.94 -7.61 -24.69
N PRO A 457 -0.85 -8.23 -23.50
CA PRO A 457 -2.02 -8.78 -22.84
C PRO A 457 -2.93 -7.62 -22.39
N ILE A 458 -4.12 -7.51 -23.00
CA ILE A 458 -5.17 -6.60 -22.53
C ILE A 458 -6.19 -7.41 -21.75
N ALA A 459 -6.40 -7.05 -20.48
CA ALA A 459 -7.40 -7.69 -19.65
C ALA A 459 -8.75 -6.99 -19.87
N LYS A 460 -9.80 -7.77 -20.17
CA LYS A 460 -11.18 -7.28 -20.26
C LYS A 460 -11.80 -7.31 -18.87
N LYS A 461 -12.46 -6.23 -18.47
CA LYS A 461 -13.15 -6.16 -17.17
C LYS A 461 -14.18 -7.30 -17.04
N PRO A 462 -14.34 -7.86 -15.84
CA PRO A 462 -15.36 -8.87 -15.58
C PRO A 462 -16.77 -8.33 -15.88
N THR A 463 -17.64 -9.17 -16.43
CA THR A 463 -19.08 -8.88 -16.48
C THR A 463 -19.76 -9.44 -15.23
N ILE A 464 -20.82 -8.80 -14.78
CA ILE A 464 -21.63 -9.22 -13.63
C ILE A 464 -23.11 -9.23 -13.99
N THR A 465 -23.83 -10.23 -13.51
CA THR A 465 -25.29 -10.30 -13.49
C THR A 465 -25.72 -10.58 -12.07
N VAL A 466 -26.76 -9.89 -11.58
CA VAL A 466 -27.31 -10.14 -10.24
C VAL A 466 -28.77 -10.53 -10.33
N GLU A 467 -29.11 -11.65 -9.71
CA GLU A 467 -30.47 -12.13 -9.49
C GLU A 467 -30.94 -11.74 -8.10
N VAL A 468 -32.22 -11.36 -7.97
CA VAL A 468 -32.84 -10.89 -6.73
C VAL A 468 -34.06 -11.75 -6.45
N ASN A 469 -34.13 -12.35 -5.27
CA ASN A 469 -35.22 -13.24 -4.86
C ASN A 469 -35.73 -12.89 -3.45
N GLU A 470 -37.03 -12.66 -3.30
CA GLU A 470 -37.66 -12.39 -1.99
C GLU A 470 -37.87 -13.71 -1.23
N LEU A 471 -37.26 -13.85 -0.05
CA LEU A 471 -37.36 -15.06 0.78
C LEU A 471 -38.59 -15.03 1.71
N GLY A 472 -39.03 -13.84 2.10
CA GLY A 472 -40.21 -13.66 2.94
C GLY A 472 -40.26 -12.30 3.62
N ARG A 473 -41.30 -12.09 4.43
CA ARG A 473 -41.50 -10.88 5.23
C ARG A 473 -41.76 -11.17 6.69
N ASP A 474 -41.22 -10.33 7.55
CA ASP A 474 -41.50 -10.38 8.97
C ASP A 474 -42.78 -9.59 9.34
N LYS A 475 -43.17 -9.67 10.62
CA LYS A 475 -44.36 -9.01 11.17
C LYS A 475 -44.27 -7.47 11.21
N LYS A 476 -43.14 -6.88 10.80
CA LYS A 476 -42.86 -5.44 10.80
C LYS A 476 -42.67 -4.90 9.37
N ASP A 477 -43.15 -5.62 8.35
CA ASP A 477 -42.98 -5.30 6.92
C ASP A 477 -41.52 -5.20 6.48
N ILE A 478 -40.60 -5.90 7.15
CA ILE A 478 -39.21 -6.03 6.70
C ILE A 478 -39.13 -7.21 5.74
N SER A 479 -38.68 -6.96 4.52
CA SER A 479 -38.50 -7.98 3.49
C SER A 479 -37.08 -8.54 3.55
N GLU A 480 -36.97 -9.86 3.63
CA GLU A 480 -35.70 -10.58 3.55
C GLU A 480 -35.47 -10.99 2.09
N ILE A 481 -34.37 -10.52 1.52
CA ILE A 481 -34.07 -10.63 0.11
C ILE A 481 -32.72 -11.32 -0.06
N GLU A 482 -32.68 -12.31 -0.95
CA GLU A 482 -31.48 -12.99 -1.40
C GLU A 482 -31.00 -12.40 -2.71
N PHE A 483 -29.69 -12.16 -2.79
CA PHE A 483 -29.01 -11.71 -3.99
C PHE A 483 -28.02 -12.78 -4.43
N THR A 484 -28.02 -13.10 -5.73
CA THR A 484 -27.05 -14.01 -6.33
C THR A 484 -26.36 -13.31 -7.49
N ALA A 485 -25.11 -12.91 -7.28
CA ALA A 485 -24.22 -12.35 -8.27
C ALA A 485 -23.44 -13.45 -8.99
N THR A 486 -23.47 -13.43 -10.31
CA THR A 486 -22.65 -14.29 -11.17
C THR A 486 -21.75 -13.41 -12.02
N GLY A 487 -20.46 -13.70 -12.01
CA GLY A 487 -19.45 -12.98 -12.77
C GLY A 487 -18.82 -13.84 -13.86
N ASN A 488 -18.34 -13.22 -14.93
CA ASN A 488 -17.57 -13.89 -15.97
C ASN A 488 -16.32 -13.06 -16.33
N SER A 489 -15.15 -13.70 -16.28
CA SER A 489 -13.86 -13.15 -16.74
C SER A 489 -12.98 -14.29 -17.24
N ALA A 490 -12.13 -13.99 -18.24
CA ALA A 490 -11.13 -14.93 -18.74
C ALA A 490 -10.11 -15.32 -17.67
N ALA A 491 -9.83 -14.42 -16.71
CA ALA A 491 -8.96 -14.69 -15.58
C ALA A 491 -9.62 -15.56 -14.50
N GLY A 492 -10.95 -15.74 -14.56
CA GLY A 492 -11.76 -16.26 -13.48
C GLY A 492 -12.11 -15.19 -12.45
N ILE A 493 -13.27 -15.32 -11.82
CA ILE A 493 -13.72 -14.39 -10.78
C ILE A 493 -12.96 -14.66 -9.49
N GLU A 494 -12.44 -13.59 -8.92
CA GLU A 494 -11.74 -13.60 -7.65
C GLU A 494 -12.76 -13.47 -6.53
N PHE A 495 -13.56 -12.40 -6.48
CA PHE A 495 -14.62 -12.22 -5.49
C PHE A 495 -15.64 -11.15 -5.90
N PHE A 496 -16.69 -11.01 -5.09
CA PHE A 496 -17.68 -9.93 -5.15
C PHE A 496 -17.58 -9.05 -3.89
N SER A 497 -18.01 -7.80 -3.99
CA SER A 497 -18.18 -6.90 -2.85
C SER A 497 -19.58 -6.29 -2.90
N TRP A 498 -20.20 -6.09 -1.74
CA TRP A 498 -21.58 -5.63 -1.62
C TRP A 498 -21.68 -4.37 -0.78
N ASP A 499 -22.38 -3.38 -1.32
CA ASP A 499 -22.78 -2.12 -0.69
C ASP A 499 -24.31 -2.04 -0.75
N PHE A 500 -24.97 -2.26 0.38
CA PHE A 500 -26.43 -2.36 0.49
C PHE A 500 -27.13 -1.01 0.73
N ASP A 501 -26.36 0.06 0.96
CA ASP A 501 -26.85 1.43 1.17
C ASP A 501 -26.12 2.42 0.25
N TYR A 502 -26.02 2.07 -1.04
CA TYR A 502 -25.19 2.80 -1.99
C TYR A 502 -25.72 4.21 -2.26
N SER A 503 -24.80 5.17 -2.23
CA SER A 503 -25.04 6.59 -2.56
C SER A 503 -23.97 7.08 -3.54
N GLU A 504 -24.40 7.62 -4.68
CA GLU A 504 -23.47 8.19 -5.69
C GLU A 504 -22.55 9.26 -5.09
N LYS A 505 -23.04 10.01 -4.09
CA LYS A 505 -22.28 11.05 -3.39
C LYS A 505 -21.14 10.49 -2.54
N ASP A 506 -21.40 9.34 -1.91
CA ASP A 506 -20.47 8.69 -0.98
C ASP A 506 -19.51 7.73 -1.67
N GLY A 507 -19.83 7.34 -2.90
CA GLY A 507 -19.12 6.31 -3.64
C GLY A 507 -19.39 4.92 -3.06
N PHE A 508 -18.71 3.92 -3.61
CA PHE A 508 -18.86 2.52 -3.20
C PHE A 508 -18.19 2.25 -1.85
N LYS A 509 -18.99 1.93 -0.83
CA LYS A 509 -18.56 1.67 0.55
C LYS A 509 -19.09 0.30 1.00
N PRO A 510 -18.43 -0.79 0.60
CA PRO A 510 -18.97 -2.12 0.82
C PRO A 510 -19.05 -2.48 2.30
N GLU A 511 -20.22 -2.96 2.77
CA GLU A 511 -20.29 -3.65 4.07
C GLU A 511 -19.69 -5.05 3.97
N ILE A 512 -19.81 -5.71 2.82
CA ILE A 512 -19.17 -6.99 2.53
C ILE A 512 -18.06 -6.77 1.52
N ILE A 513 -16.81 -6.79 2.00
CA ILE A 513 -15.64 -6.47 1.17
C ILE A 513 -15.27 -7.62 0.23
N ILE A 514 -15.35 -8.87 0.69
CA ILE A 514 -14.99 -10.06 -0.08
C ILE A 514 -16.08 -11.12 0.12
N ASP A 515 -16.75 -11.49 -0.98
CA ASP A 515 -17.68 -12.61 -1.09
C ASP A 515 -17.23 -13.51 -2.24
N LYS A 516 -16.83 -14.74 -1.91
CA LYS A 516 -16.38 -15.73 -2.90
C LYS A 516 -17.52 -16.48 -3.59
N GLN A 517 -18.70 -16.50 -2.97
CA GLN A 517 -19.86 -17.25 -3.46
C GLN A 517 -20.74 -16.38 -4.36
N GLY A 518 -20.66 -15.06 -4.19
CA GLY A 518 -21.55 -14.11 -4.86
C GLY A 518 -22.97 -14.23 -4.34
N LYS A 519 -23.17 -14.62 -3.08
CA LYS A 519 -24.49 -14.87 -2.52
C LYS A 519 -24.64 -14.19 -1.16
N GLN A 520 -25.61 -13.29 -1.05
CA GLN A 520 -25.88 -12.56 0.19
C GLN A 520 -27.38 -12.49 0.48
N GLN A 521 -27.71 -12.39 1.78
CA GLN A 521 -29.06 -12.15 2.26
C GLN A 521 -29.08 -10.86 3.07
N HIS A 522 -30.04 -9.98 2.78
CA HIS A 522 -30.15 -8.70 3.46
C HIS A 522 -31.62 -8.32 3.71
N LYS A 523 -31.85 -7.56 4.78
CA LYS A 523 -33.18 -7.17 5.25
C LYS A 523 -33.44 -5.71 4.94
N PHE A 524 -34.52 -5.44 4.21
CA PHE A 524 -34.91 -4.10 3.81
C PHE A 524 -36.24 -3.68 4.42
N LYS A 525 -36.31 -2.43 4.86
CA LYS A 525 -37.57 -1.77 5.18
C LYS A 525 -38.28 -1.34 3.90
N ALA A 526 -39.58 -1.08 3.99
CA ALA A 526 -40.32 -0.50 2.88
C ALA A 526 -39.68 0.82 2.40
N GLY A 527 -39.55 1.00 1.09
CA GLY A 527 -38.88 2.15 0.49
C GLY A 527 -38.11 1.85 -0.79
N GLN A 528 -37.36 2.84 -1.26
CA GLN A 528 -36.42 2.71 -2.37
C GLN A 528 -35.02 2.50 -1.82
N HIS A 529 -34.30 1.54 -2.39
CA HIS A 529 -32.94 1.20 -2.02
C HIS A 529 -32.08 1.07 -3.27
N ILE A 530 -30.82 1.47 -3.19
CA ILE A 530 -29.85 1.26 -4.25
C ILE A 530 -28.75 0.40 -3.66
N ILE A 531 -28.51 -0.74 -4.30
CA ILE A 531 -27.48 -1.70 -3.91
C ILE A 531 -26.44 -1.68 -5.01
N ALA A 532 -25.16 -1.60 -4.64
CA ALA A 532 -24.07 -1.77 -5.57
C ALA A 532 -23.38 -3.10 -5.32
N VAL A 533 -23.10 -3.83 -6.40
CA VAL A 533 -22.36 -5.09 -6.35
C VAL A 533 -21.16 -4.96 -7.26
N LYS A 534 -19.97 -5.05 -6.68
CA LYS A 534 -18.72 -5.06 -7.44
C LYS A 534 -18.29 -6.51 -7.67
N VAL A 535 -17.90 -6.86 -8.89
CA VAL A 535 -17.17 -8.09 -9.20
C VAL A 535 -15.70 -7.76 -9.42
N VAL A 536 -14.80 -8.59 -8.92
CA VAL A 536 -13.34 -8.49 -9.12
C VAL A 536 -12.81 -9.81 -9.66
N ASP A 537 -11.96 -9.76 -10.68
CA ASP A 537 -11.33 -10.95 -11.26
C ASP A 537 -9.90 -11.21 -10.74
N ASN A 538 -9.32 -12.35 -11.11
CA ASN A 538 -7.99 -12.76 -10.63
C ASN A 538 -6.84 -11.88 -11.12
N ASP A 539 -7.10 -10.97 -12.06
CA ASP A 539 -6.14 -9.97 -12.55
C ASP A 539 -6.31 -8.63 -11.84
N GLY A 540 -7.29 -8.51 -10.93
CA GLY A 540 -7.60 -7.32 -10.16
C GLY A 540 -8.46 -6.29 -10.90
N LEU A 541 -8.96 -6.62 -12.09
CA LEU A 541 -9.95 -5.79 -12.77
C LEU A 541 -11.29 -5.92 -12.07
N ASP A 542 -12.04 -4.82 -12.05
CA ASP A 542 -13.35 -4.79 -11.43
C ASP A 542 -14.42 -4.12 -12.30
N ASN A 543 -15.67 -4.41 -11.96
CA ASN A 543 -16.85 -3.82 -12.56
C ASN A 543 -17.97 -3.76 -11.49
N ILE A 544 -18.88 -2.79 -11.60
CA ILE A 544 -19.97 -2.58 -10.62
C ILE A 544 -21.32 -2.63 -11.33
N GLU A 545 -22.25 -3.39 -10.76
CA GLU A 545 -23.67 -3.39 -11.11
C GLU A 545 -24.47 -2.63 -10.04
N LEU A 546 -25.35 -1.72 -10.46
CA LEU A 546 -26.29 -1.04 -9.56
C LEU A 546 -27.68 -1.68 -9.66
N ILE A 547 -28.26 -2.02 -8.52
CA ILE A 547 -29.59 -2.62 -8.39
C ILE A 547 -30.49 -1.64 -7.67
N ARG A 548 -31.49 -1.13 -8.37
CA ARG A 548 -32.52 -0.28 -7.78
C ARG A 548 -33.68 -1.17 -7.34
N LEU A 549 -33.94 -1.20 -6.04
CA LEU A 549 -35.04 -1.96 -5.46
C LEU A 549 -36.12 -1.03 -4.93
N LYS A 550 -37.37 -1.39 -5.22
CA LYS A 550 -38.54 -0.81 -4.58
C LYS A 550 -39.22 -1.90 -3.76
N VAL A 551 -39.29 -1.68 -2.45
CA VAL A 551 -39.89 -2.61 -1.49
C VAL A 551 -41.21 -2.01 -1.02
N ASN A 552 -42.31 -2.33 -1.71
CA ASN A 552 -43.66 -1.82 -1.42
C ASN A 552 -44.72 -2.93 -1.55
N GLY A 553 -44.72 -3.92 -0.65
CA GLY A 553 -45.68 -5.01 -0.75
C GLY A 553 -45.34 -6.09 -1.81
N VAL A 554 -44.42 -5.80 -2.74
CA VAL A 554 -43.69 -6.71 -3.64
C VAL A 554 -42.28 -6.12 -3.83
N VAL A 555 -41.26 -6.96 -4.00
CA VAL A 555 -39.91 -6.54 -4.39
C VAL A 555 -39.85 -6.37 -5.91
N GLU A 556 -39.67 -5.13 -6.37
CA GLU A 556 -39.53 -4.81 -7.79
C GLU A 556 -38.11 -4.27 -8.07
N ARG A 557 -37.46 -4.81 -9.11
CA ARG A 557 -36.21 -4.27 -9.67
C ARG A 557 -36.57 -3.18 -10.69
N GLY A 558 -36.08 -1.96 -10.46
CA GLY A 558 -36.34 -0.78 -11.27
C GLY A 558 -35.23 -0.41 -12.25
#